data_AF-A0AAV0NV70-F1
#
_entry.id   AF-A0AAV0NV70-F1
#
_cell.length_a   1.000
_cell.length_b   1.000
_cell.length_c   1.000
_cell.angle_alpha   90.00
_cell.angle_beta   90.00
_cell.angle_gamma   90.00
#
_symmetry.space_group_name_H-M   'P 1'
#
loop_
_entity.id
_entity.type
_entity.pdbx_description
1 polymer ?
#
loop_
_entity_poly.entity_id
_entity_poly.type
_entity_poly.pdbx_seq_one_letter_code
_entity_poly.pdbx_strand_id
1 'polypeptide(L)'
;MWWMMGENGGHYCSKKTDDICGDVCGQDSGRVLSMSRIKCILRGVDLRTMLFLFILVPTCVYGIYLHGQKISYFLRPLWESPPKGFNEIPHYYNENVTMENLCKLHGWRIREFPRRVYDAVLFSNEMDILTLRWKELYPYITQFILLESNSTFTGTEKLLYFANHRDQFKFVEPRLTYGNIGGRFKKGENPFIEEAYQRVALDQLIKVAGISDDDLLIMSDVDEIPSKHTINLLRWCDDIPQVLHLRLRNYLYSFEFFVDDSSWRASVHRYKMGKTRYAHYRQSDDILAEAGWHCSFCFRRVSEFIFKMKAYSHFDRVRFKRYLDPERIQKVICKGADLFDMLPEEYTFKEIIGKMGPVPHSYSAVHLPSYLLENADEYKFLLPGHCFRESG
;
A
#
# COMPACT_ATOMS: atom_id res chain seq x y z
N MET A 1 86.67 49.10 6.95
CA MET A 1 87.73 48.30 7.61
C MET A 1 87.61 46.90 7.02
N TRP A 2 88.26 46.69 5.87
CA TRP A 2 89.48 45.86 5.72
C TRP A 2 89.15 44.35 5.82
N TRP A 3 89.04 43.66 4.66
CA TRP A 3 90.02 42.69 4.10
C TRP A 3 89.95 41.34 4.86
N MET A 4 90.00 40.13 4.29
CA MET A 4 90.64 39.59 3.09
C MET A 4 90.10 38.14 2.91
N MET A 5 89.76 37.74 1.68
CA MET A 5 90.50 36.77 0.83
C MET A 5 90.33 35.27 1.12
N GLY A 6 90.08 34.56 0.03
CA GLY A 6 90.15 33.10 -0.11
C GLY A 6 89.78 32.69 -1.54
N GLU A 7 90.58 33.10 -2.53
CA GLU A 7 90.54 32.62 -3.92
C GLU A 7 91.25 31.26 -4.09
N ASN A 8 90.67 30.39 -4.91
CA ASN A 8 91.29 29.48 -5.89
C ASN A 8 90.17 28.51 -6.34
N GLY A 9 89.80 28.30 -7.61
CA GLY A 9 90.39 28.57 -8.92
C GLY A 9 89.97 27.41 -9.84
N GLY A 10 89.61 27.68 -11.10
CA GLY A 10 89.56 26.64 -12.15
C GLY A 10 88.24 26.50 -12.92
N HIS A 11 88.25 26.97 -14.16
CA HIS A 11 87.22 26.83 -15.20
C HIS A 11 86.83 25.38 -15.54
N TYR A 12 85.54 25.12 -15.75
CA TYR A 12 85.08 24.24 -16.83
C TYR A 12 83.71 24.68 -17.36
N CYS A 13 83.62 24.80 -18.69
CA CYS A 13 82.48 25.29 -19.45
C CYS A 13 81.70 24.08 -19.99
N SER A 14 80.38 23.98 -19.78
CA SER A 14 79.48 23.34 -20.75
C SER A 14 78.00 23.60 -20.43
N LYS A 15 77.29 24.18 -21.40
CA LYS A 15 75.83 24.33 -21.49
C LYS A 15 75.12 22.96 -21.48
N LYS A 16 74.01 22.84 -20.74
CA LYS A 16 72.86 21.97 -21.05
C LYS A 16 71.59 22.69 -20.56
N THR A 17 70.92 23.51 -21.37
CA THR A 17 69.81 23.17 -22.28
C THR A 17 68.82 22.17 -21.69
N ASP A 18 67.72 22.73 -21.20
CA ASP A 18 66.40 22.12 -21.16
C ASP A 18 66.05 21.60 -22.57
N ASP A 19 65.76 20.31 -22.69
CA ASP A 19 65.00 19.71 -23.80
C ASP A 19 64.83 18.21 -23.52
N ILE A 20 63.74 17.85 -22.85
CA ILE A 20 63.14 16.50 -22.97
C ILE A 20 61.63 16.70 -23.17
N CYS A 21 61.28 17.33 -24.29
CA CYS A 21 59.96 17.28 -24.88
C CYS A 21 60.15 17.02 -26.37
N GLY A 22 60.32 15.75 -26.73
CA GLY A 22 60.48 15.32 -28.11
C GLY A 22 60.61 13.81 -28.15
N ASP A 23 59.85 13.18 -29.04
CA ASP A 23 59.87 11.76 -29.38
C ASP A 23 59.32 10.76 -28.38
N VAL A 24 57.99 10.69 -28.24
CA VAL A 24 57.29 9.38 -28.31
C VAL A 24 55.87 9.52 -28.88
N CYS A 25 55.73 10.13 -30.06
CA CYS A 25 54.53 10.00 -30.89
C CYS A 25 54.93 9.55 -32.29
N GLY A 26 55.30 8.27 -32.42
CA GLY A 26 55.49 7.58 -33.69
C GLY A 26 54.82 6.22 -33.62
N GLN A 27 53.92 5.96 -34.58
CA GLN A 27 53.20 4.72 -34.77
C GLN A 27 54.15 3.52 -34.86
N ASP A 28 53.91 2.45 -34.09
CA ASP A 28 53.68 1.15 -34.73
C ASP A 28 53.06 0.09 -33.80
N SER A 29 52.42 -0.85 -34.48
CA SER A 29 51.65 -2.02 -34.08
C SER A 29 52.23 -2.95 -32.99
N GLY A 30 51.33 -3.66 -32.28
CA GLY A 30 51.65 -4.90 -31.58
C GLY A 30 51.35 -4.91 -30.07
N ARG A 31 50.45 -5.81 -29.67
CA ARG A 31 50.07 -6.16 -28.29
C ARG A 31 51.26 -6.11 -27.30
N VAL A 32 51.21 -5.25 -26.29
CA VAL A 32 51.25 -5.54 -24.82
C VAL A 32 50.87 -4.23 -24.10
N LEU A 33 49.85 -4.27 -23.23
CA LEU A 33 49.55 -3.19 -22.28
C LEU A 33 50.73 -3.05 -21.30
N SER A 34 51.73 -2.24 -21.66
CA SER A 34 52.89 -1.99 -20.81
C SER A 34 52.49 -1.25 -19.53
N MET A 35 52.93 -1.78 -18.38
CA MET A 35 52.80 -1.21 -17.03
C MET A 35 53.26 0.26 -16.91
N SER A 36 54.00 0.78 -17.90
CA SER A 36 54.48 2.17 -17.94
C SER A 36 53.39 3.19 -18.28
N ARG A 37 52.41 2.86 -19.14
CA ARG A 37 51.28 3.75 -19.46
C ARG A 37 50.30 3.87 -18.28
N ILE A 38 50.13 2.80 -17.51
CA ILE A 38 49.32 2.78 -16.28
C ILE A 38 49.95 3.67 -15.20
N LYS A 39 51.29 3.69 -15.08
CA LYS A 39 52.02 4.58 -14.15
C LYS A 39 51.89 6.08 -14.49
N CYS A 40 51.72 6.45 -15.76
CA CYS A 40 51.47 7.85 -16.13
C CYS A 40 50.02 8.27 -15.86
N ILE A 41 49.04 7.39 -16.06
CA ILE A 41 47.63 7.66 -15.73
C ILE A 41 47.43 7.79 -14.21
N LEU A 42 48.11 6.96 -13.41
CA LEU A 42 48.04 6.99 -11.95
C LEU A 42 48.83 8.13 -11.29
N ARG A 43 49.75 8.79 -12.01
CA ARG A 43 50.52 9.94 -11.48
C ARG A 43 49.73 11.24 -11.39
N GLY A 44 48.57 11.33 -12.06
CA GLY A 44 47.71 12.52 -12.07
C GLY A 44 46.46 12.43 -11.21
N VAL A 45 46.24 11.31 -10.52
CA VAL A 45 45.06 11.15 -9.66
C VAL A 45 45.49 11.28 -8.21
N ASP A 46 45.15 12.42 -7.60
CA ASP A 46 45.35 12.68 -6.18
C ASP A 46 44.77 11.51 -5.35
N LEU A 47 45.51 11.04 -4.35
CA LEU A 47 45.06 10.01 -3.41
C LEU A 47 43.70 10.40 -2.80
N ARG A 48 43.45 11.70 -2.60
CA ARG A 48 42.15 12.23 -2.16
C ARG A 48 41.03 11.95 -3.16
N THR A 49 41.31 12.08 -4.46
CA THR A 49 40.36 11.75 -5.53
C THR A 49 40.08 10.25 -5.59
N MET A 50 41.10 9.41 -5.38
CA MET A 50 40.89 7.96 -5.28
C MET A 50 40.08 7.56 -4.05
N LEU A 51 40.36 8.13 -2.88
CA LEU A 51 39.57 7.90 -1.67
C LEU A 51 38.12 8.36 -1.85
N PHE A 52 37.90 9.51 -2.49
CA PHE A 52 36.56 10.01 -2.79
C PHE A 52 35.81 9.07 -3.76
N LEU A 53 36.44 8.65 -4.86
CA LEU A 53 35.79 7.83 -5.89
C LEU A 53 35.59 6.37 -5.46
N PHE A 54 36.50 5.78 -4.69
CA PHE A 54 36.46 4.35 -4.36
C PHE A 54 35.96 4.05 -2.95
N ILE A 55 35.92 5.05 -2.06
CA ILE A 55 35.37 4.88 -0.72
C ILE A 55 34.10 5.71 -0.59
N LEU A 56 34.19 7.03 -0.73
CA LEU A 56 33.08 7.93 -0.44
C LEU A 56 31.88 7.70 -1.38
N VAL A 57 32.11 7.67 -2.69
CA VAL A 57 31.04 7.45 -3.68
C VAL A 57 30.34 6.10 -3.47
N PRO A 58 31.02 4.94 -3.37
CA PRO A 58 30.37 3.67 -3.07
C PRO A 58 29.64 3.68 -1.72
N THR A 59 30.19 4.29 -0.66
CA THR A 59 29.48 4.41 0.62
C THR A 59 28.22 5.28 0.52
N CYS A 60 28.26 6.38 -0.24
CA CYS A 60 27.09 7.23 -0.48
C CYS A 60 26.03 6.49 -1.30
N VAL A 61 26.43 5.80 -2.38
CA VAL A 61 25.54 4.98 -3.20
C VAL A 61 24.92 3.86 -2.36
N TYR A 62 25.70 3.20 -1.51
CA TYR A 62 25.21 2.19 -0.59
C TYR A 62 24.25 2.77 0.45
N GLY A 63 24.56 3.95 1.01
CA GLY A 63 23.68 4.67 1.92
C GLY A 63 22.35 5.07 1.28
N ILE A 64 22.38 5.60 0.05
CA ILE A 64 21.19 5.91 -0.75
C ILE A 64 20.43 4.63 -1.10
N TYR A 65 21.11 3.54 -1.42
CA TYR A 65 20.44 2.26 -1.67
C TYR A 65 19.70 1.80 -0.41
N LEU A 66 20.33 1.81 0.76
CA LEU A 66 19.68 1.36 2.00
C LEU A 66 18.56 2.30 2.46
N HIS A 67 18.83 3.60 2.47
CA HIS A 67 18.00 4.62 3.13
C HIS A 67 17.27 5.57 2.18
N GLY A 68 17.51 5.51 0.87
CA GLY A 68 16.98 6.46 -0.11
C GLY A 68 15.46 6.54 -0.10
N GLN A 69 14.77 5.41 0.08
CA GLN A 69 13.32 5.41 0.28
C GLN A 69 12.93 6.18 1.55
N LYS A 70 13.58 5.92 2.69
CA LYS A 70 13.29 6.65 3.95
C LYS A 70 13.54 8.15 3.80
N ILE A 71 14.65 8.52 3.15
CA ILE A 71 14.99 9.93 2.89
C ILE A 71 13.93 10.56 1.98
N SER A 72 13.54 9.87 0.90
CA SER A 72 12.51 10.34 -0.02
C SER A 72 11.17 10.55 0.69
N TYR A 73 10.73 9.58 1.50
CA TYR A 73 9.48 9.68 2.26
C TYR A 73 9.52 10.78 3.31
N PHE A 74 10.63 10.91 4.03
CA PHE A 74 10.79 11.97 5.04
C PHE A 74 10.76 13.37 4.42
N LEU A 75 11.38 13.53 3.24
CA LEU A 75 11.47 14.81 2.54
C LEU A 75 10.30 15.07 1.57
N ARG A 76 9.35 14.12 1.41
CA ARG A 76 8.13 14.26 0.59
C ARG A 76 7.43 15.62 0.75
N PRO A 77 7.27 16.19 1.97
CA PRO A 77 6.65 17.51 2.15
C PRO A 77 7.34 18.67 1.42
N LEU A 78 8.58 18.50 0.94
CA LEU A 78 9.32 19.55 0.21
C LEU A 78 8.92 19.67 -1.27
N TRP A 79 8.32 18.63 -1.86
CA TRP A 79 8.00 18.60 -3.30
C TRP A 79 6.61 18.06 -3.63
N GLU A 80 5.91 17.44 -2.67
CA GLU A 80 4.53 16.98 -2.82
C GLU A 80 3.60 17.74 -1.88
N SER A 81 2.55 18.34 -2.44
CA SER A 81 1.47 18.96 -1.68
C SER A 81 0.40 17.92 -1.33
N PRO A 82 -0.32 18.09 -0.20
CA PRO A 82 -1.45 17.22 0.12
C PRO A 82 -2.51 17.26 -0.98
N PRO A 83 -3.20 16.14 -1.23
CA PRO A 83 -4.30 16.10 -2.19
C PRO A 83 -5.42 17.05 -1.73
N LYS A 84 -6.27 17.46 -2.68
CA LYS A 84 -7.47 18.27 -2.39
C LYS A 84 -8.28 17.57 -1.28
N GLY A 85 -8.78 18.33 -0.30
CA GLY A 85 -9.68 17.78 0.73
C GLY A 85 -10.98 17.21 0.14
N PHE A 86 -11.68 16.40 0.92
CA PHE A 86 -13.06 16.00 0.62
C PHE A 86 -14.04 17.01 1.23
N ASN A 87 -15.23 17.10 0.63
CA ASN A 87 -16.42 17.68 1.24
C ASN A 87 -16.94 16.66 2.26
N GLU A 88 -16.75 16.94 3.54
CA GLU A 88 -17.14 16.03 4.61
C GLU A 88 -18.64 16.11 4.89
N ILE A 89 -19.32 14.97 4.78
CA ILE A 89 -20.71 14.80 5.17
C ILE A 89 -20.70 14.19 6.58
N PRO A 90 -21.22 14.91 7.59
CA PRO A 90 -21.38 14.37 8.94
C PRO A 90 -22.31 13.16 8.90
N HIS A 91 -21.92 12.09 9.59
CA HIS A 91 -22.71 10.87 9.66
C HIS A 91 -23.50 10.83 10.96
N TYR A 92 -24.75 11.27 10.90
CA TYR A 92 -25.65 11.24 12.06
C TYR A 92 -26.22 9.83 12.22
N TYR A 93 -25.94 9.19 13.35
CA TYR A 93 -26.50 7.88 13.65
C TYR A 93 -26.80 7.70 15.13
N ASN A 94 -27.94 7.08 15.42
CA ASN A 94 -28.30 6.57 16.72
C ASN A 94 -29.34 5.45 16.53
N GLU A 95 -29.22 4.37 17.30
CA GLU A 95 -30.11 3.20 17.18
C GLU A 95 -31.59 3.53 17.42
N ASN A 96 -31.88 4.54 18.25
CA ASN A 96 -33.25 4.92 18.64
C ASN A 96 -33.87 6.02 17.77
N VAL A 97 -33.14 6.54 16.78
CA VAL A 97 -33.65 7.60 15.89
C VAL A 97 -34.25 6.98 14.64
N THR A 98 -35.45 7.43 14.26
CA THR A 98 -36.15 6.92 13.08
C THR A 98 -35.38 7.23 11.80
N MET A 99 -35.48 6.35 10.80
CA MET A 99 -34.80 6.53 9.51
C MET A 99 -35.21 7.82 8.80
N GLU A 100 -36.47 8.26 8.95
CA GLU A 100 -36.96 9.53 8.39
C GLU A 100 -36.19 10.72 8.96
N ASN A 101 -36.01 10.75 10.28
CA ASN A 101 -35.24 11.79 10.95
C ASN A 101 -33.76 11.70 10.58
N LEU A 102 -33.19 10.50 10.47
CA LEU A 102 -31.82 10.31 10.03
C LEU A 102 -31.62 10.87 8.61
N CYS A 103 -32.45 10.51 7.63
CA CYS A 103 -32.36 11.08 6.28
C CYS A 103 -32.47 12.60 6.31
N LYS A 104 -33.46 13.14 7.04
CA LYS A 104 -33.68 14.59 7.15
C LYS A 104 -32.48 15.33 7.75
N LEU A 105 -31.79 14.76 8.76
CA LEU A 105 -30.59 15.34 9.36
C LEU A 105 -29.43 15.45 8.37
N HIS A 106 -29.36 14.56 7.39
CA HIS A 106 -28.38 14.62 6.30
C HIS A 106 -28.85 15.51 5.13
N GLY A 107 -30.02 16.13 5.21
CA GLY A 107 -30.62 16.89 4.11
C GLY A 107 -31.19 16.01 2.99
N TRP A 108 -31.44 14.73 3.28
CA TRP A 108 -31.93 13.74 2.33
C TRP A 108 -33.40 13.40 2.58
N ARG A 109 -34.11 12.99 1.53
CA ARG A 109 -35.51 12.54 1.65
C ARG A 109 -35.56 11.05 1.99
N ILE A 110 -36.56 10.63 2.75
CA ILE A 110 -36.82 9.20 2.96
C ILE A 110 -37.48 8.59 1.72
N ARG A 111 -37.15 7.32 1.42
CA ARG A 111 -37.79 6.51 0.38
C ARG A 111 -38.92 5.68 0.96
N GLU A 112 -39.91 5.37 0.11
CA GLU A 112 -40.99 4.43 0.45
C GLU A 112 -40.46 2.98 0.60
N PHE A 113 -39.46 2.62 -0.21
CA PHE A 113 -38.79 1.33 -0.17
C PHE A 113 -37.27 1.48 -0.28
N PRO A 114 -36.49 0.62 0.38
CA PRO A 114 -35.04 0.69 0.32
C PRO A 114 -34.53 0.31 -1.06
N ARG A 115 -33.44 0.93 -1.49
CA ARG A 115 -32.69 0.50 -2.68
C ARG A 115 -32.15 -0.92 -2.50
N ARG A 116 -32.00 -1.63 -3.61
CA ARG A 116 -31.18 -2.85 -3.65
C ARG A 116 -29.71 -2.46 -3.52
N VAL A 117 -28.95 -3.33 -2.87
CA VAL A 117 -27.54 -3.09 -2.60
C VAL A 117 -26.72 -4.26 -3.13
N TYR A 118 -25.66 -3.93 -3.85
CA TYR A 118 -24.72 -4.85 -4.45
C TYR A 118 -23.35 -4.66 -3.81
N ASP A 119 -22.81 -5.74 -3.25
CA ASP A 119 -21.48 -5.74 -2.63
C ASP A 119 -20.48 -6.41 -3.58
N ALA A 120 -19.61 -5.63 -4.23
CA ALA A 120 -18.66 -6.16 -5.21
C ALA A 120 -17.22 -6.09 -4.69
N VAL A 121 -16.55 -7.25 -4.66
CA VAL A 121 -15.17 -7.37 -4.16
C VAL A 121 -14.30 -8.24 -5.06
N LEU A 122 -13.02 -7.90 -5.14
CA LEU A 122 -11.96 -8.77 -5.63
C LEU A 122 -11.42 -9.61 -4.47
N PHE A 123 -11.29 -10.93 -4.66
CA PHE A 123 -10.88 -11.83 -3.58
C PHE A 123 -9.52 -12.50 -3.81
N SER A 124 -8.72 -12.53 -2.74
CA SER A 124 -7.43 -13.21 -2.70
C SER A 124 -7.37 -14.31 -1.64
N ASN A 125 -7.04 -13.99 -0.38
CA ASN A 125 -6.82 -14.97 0.70
C ASN A 125 -7.40 -14.53 2.06
N GLU A 126 -8.25 -13.49 2.09
CA GLU A 126 -8.74 -12.84 3.31
C GLU A 126 -10.04 -13.48 3.82
N MET A 127 -10.02 -14.79 4.09
CA MET A 127 -11.23 -15.57 4.36
C MET A 127 -11.97 -15.13 5.64
N ASP A 128 -11.22 -14.92 6.74
CA ASP A 128 -11.79 -14.48 8.01
C ASP A 128 -12.48 -13.10 7.86
N ILE A 129 -11.80 -12.17 7.19
CA ILE A 129 -12.30 -10.81 6.96
C ILE A 129 -13.51 -10.80 6.00
N LEU A 130 -13.49 -11.62 4.94
CA LEU A 130 -14.64 -11.81 4.07
C LEU A 130 -15.86 -12.31 4.85
N THR A 131 -15.65 -13.26 5.76
CA THR A 131 -16.71 -13.80 6.62
C THR A 131 -17.30 -12.70 7.51
N LEU A 132 -16.45 -11.92 8.20
CA LEU A 132 -16.90 -10.79 9.02
C LEU A 132 -17.70 -9.77 8.20
N ARG A 133 -17.16 -9.36 7.04
CA ARG A 133 -17.82 -8.42 6.11
C ARG A 133 -19.22 -8.91 5.74
N TRP A 134 -19.33 -10.14 5.26
CA TRP A 134 -20.60 -10.67 4.78
C TRP A 134 -21.59 -10.90 5.89
N LYS A 135 -21.16 -11.31 7.09
CA LYS A 135 -22.05 -11.44 8.25
C LYS A 135 -22.60 -10.09 8.72
N GLU A 136 -21.77 -9.06 8.74
CA GLU A 136 -22.17 -7.68 9.07
C GLU A 136 -23.19 -7.13 8.05
N LEU A 137 -22.93 -7.36 6.76
CA LEU A 137 -23.73 -6.78 5.67
C LEU A 137 -24.93 -7.65 5.25
N TYR A 138 -24.99 -8.92 5.64
CA TYR A 138 -25.98 -9.92 5.20
C TYR A 138 -27.44 -9.41 5.16
N PRO A 139 -27.94 -8.67 6.16
CA PRO A 139 -29.34 -8.22 6.16
C PRO A 139 -29.65 -7.14 5.11
N TYR A 140 -28.64 -6.46 4.57
CA TYR A 140 -28.81 -5.25 3.76
C TYR A 140 -28.45 -5.45 2.28
N ILE A 141 -27.73 -6.53 1.96
CA ILE A 141 -27.25 -6.81 0.61
C ILE A 141 -28.24 -7.65 -0.19
N THR A 142 -28.54 -7.20 -1.40
CA THR A 142 -29.36 -7.94 -2.36
C THR A 142 -28.54 -9.03 -3.06
N GLN A 143 -27.33 -8.71 -3.49
CA GLN A 143 -26.39 -9.64 -4.12
C GLN A 143 -24.95 -9.34 -3.71
N PHE A 144 -24.26 -10.38 -3.26
CA PHE A 144 -22.82 -10.40 -3.08
C PHE A 144 -22.18 -10.81 -4.41
N ILE A 145 -21.20 -10.03 -4.86
CA ILE A 145 -20.47 -10.27 -6.10
C ILE A 145 -19.01 -10.48 -5.72
N LEU A 146 -18.50 -11.69 -5.95
CA LEU A 146 -17.13 -12.04 -5.65
C LEU A 146 -16.43 -12.50 -6.91
N LEU A 147 -15.38 -11.78 -7.32
CA LEU A 147 -14.48 -12.22 -8.36
C LEU A 147 -13.19 -12.75 -7.75
N GLU A 148 -12.82 -13.97 -8.12
CA GLU A 148 -11.57 -14.60 -7.73
C GLU A 148 -10.72 -14.89 -8.96
N SER A 149 -9.41 -14.63 -8.88
CA SER A 149 -8.45 -15.04 -9.91
C SER A 149 -7.52 -16.14 -9.41
N ASN A 150 -7.06 -17.01 -10.30
CA ASN A 150 -5.97 -17.96 -10.02
C ASN A 150 -4.56 -17.33 -10.14
N SER A 151 -4.47 -16.00 -10.22
CA SER A 151 -3.21 -15.25 -10.25
C SER A 151 -3.17 -14.18 -9.18
N THR A 152 -1.99 -13.97 -8.59
CA THR A 152 -1.67 -12.78 -7.78
C THR A 152 -1.50 -11.56 -8.67
N PHE A 153 -1.55 -10.35 -8.12
CA PHE A 153 -1.27 -9.14 -8.90
C PHE A 153 0.17 -9.10 -9.42
N THR A 154 1.09 -9.81 -8.76
CA THR A 154 2.48 -10.01 -9.23
C THR A 154 2.64 -11.06 -10.34
N GLY A 155 1.54 -11.64 -10.84
CA GLY A 155 1.55 -12.60 -11.95
C GLY A 155 2.03 -14.00 -11.57
N THR A 156 1.92 -14.37 -10.28
CA THR A 156 2.21 -15.73 -9.79
C THR A 156 0.93 -16.52 -9.62
N GLU A 157 0.97 -17.83 -9.87
CA GLU A 157 -0.18 -18.69 -9.68
C GLU A 157 -0.57 -18.77 -8.20
N LYS A 158 -1.87 -18.65 -7.92
CA LYS A 158 -2.45 -18.84 -6.59
C LYS A 158 -3.61 -19.82 -6.65
N LEU A 159 -3.80 -20.54 -5.56
CA LEU A 159 -5.00 -21.34 -5.35
C LEU A 159 -6.24 -20.44 -5.31
N LEU A 160 -7.37 -21.02 -5.70
CA LEU A 160 -8.69 -20.42 -5.55
C LEU A 160 -9.18 -20.69 -4.13
N TYR A 161 -8.77 -19.83 -3.19
CA TYR A 161 -9.08 -19.95 -1.78
C TYR A 161 -10.60 -19.97 -1.52
N PHE A 162 -11.38 -19.12 -2.19
CA PHE A 162 -12.84 -19.09 -2.03
C PHE A 162 -13.47 -20.33 -2.62
N ALA A 163 -13.14 -20.68 -3.88
CA ALA A 163 -13.68 -21.89 -4.51
C ALA A 163 -13.45 -23.15 -3.67
N ASN A 164 -12.24 -23.29 -3.10
CA ASN A 164 -11.86 -24.45 -2.28
C ASN A 164 -12.58 -24.52 -0.92
N HIS A 165 -13.11 -23.41 -0.42
CA HIS A 165 -13.80 -23.33 0.88
C HIS A 165 -15.25 -22.86 0.77
N ARG A 166 -15.82 -22.91 -0.45
CA ARG A 166 -17.16 -22.38 -0.75
C ARG A 166 -18.26 -22.98 0.12
N ASP A 167 -18.08 -24.23 0.57
CA ASP A 167 -18.99 -24.90 1.51
C ASP A 167 -19.18 -24.15 2.84
N GLN A 168 -18.21 -23.35 3.28
CA GLN A 168 -18.31 -22.52 4.50
C GLN A 168 -19.26 -21.32 4.31
N PHE A 169 -19.58 -20.98 3.05
CA PHE A 169 -20.35 -19.80 2.67
C PHE A 169 -21.76 -20.13 2.18
N LYS A 170 -22.29 -21.31 2.54
CA LYS A 170 -23.67 -21.73 2.18
C LYS A 170 -24.75 -20.71 2.52
N PHE A 171 -24.53 -19.90 3.55
CA PHE A 171 -25.49 -18.86 3.96
C PHE A 171 -25.65 -17.73 2.93
N VAL A 172 -24.63 -17.43 2.11
CA VAL A 172 -24.71 -16.40 1.05
C VAL A 172 -25.04 -16.96 -0.32
N GLU A 173 -24.94 -18.27 -0.56
CA GLU A 173 -25.16 -18.90 -1.87
C GLU A 173 -26.43 -18.42 -2.62
N PRO A 174 -27.60 -18.27 -1.98
CA PRO A 174 -28.79 -17.77 -2.67
C PRO A 174 -28.67 -16.33 -3.21
N ARG A 175 -27.71 -15.57 -2.69
CA ARG A 175 -27.43 -14.16 -3.01
C ARG A 175 -25.98 -13.95 -3.47
N LEU A 176 -25.34 -14.98 -4.01
CA LEU A 176 -23.95 -14.91 -4.44
C LEU A 176 -23.86 -15.03 -5.96
N THR A 177 -23.27 -14.01 -6.58
CA THR A 177 -22.75 -14.07 -7.94
C THR A 177 -21.23 -14.24 -7.89
N TYR A 178 -20.77 -15.48 -8.05
CA TYR A 178 -19.34 -15.82 -8.06
C TYR A 178 -18.79 -15.88 -9.48
N GLY A 179 -17.64 -15.23 -9.70
CA GLY A 179 -16.89 -15.31 -10.95
C GLY A 179 -15.45 -15.74 -10.71
N ASN A 180 -14.93 -16.56 -11.62
CA ASN A 180 -13.53 -17.00 -11.63
C ASN A 180 -12.88 -16.62 -12.96
N ILE A 181 -11.67 -16.04 -12.92
CA ILE A 181 -10.89 -15.69 -14.10
C ILE A 181 -9.43 -16.16 -14.02
N GLY A 182 -8.91 -16.55 -15.19
CA GLY A 182 -7.48 -16.79 -15.38
C GLY A 182 -6.68 -15.48 -15.30
N GLY A 183 -5.52 -15.49 -14.65
CA GLY A 183 -4.59 -14.37 -14.72
C GLY A 183 -3.88 -14.25 -16.08
N ARG A 184 -3.19 -13.13 -16.29
CA ARG A 184 -2.31 -12.95 -17.46
C ARG A 184 -0.93 -13.57 -17.24
N PHE A 185 -0.58 -13.87 -15.99
CA PHE A 185 0.69 -14.53 -15.58
C PHE A 185 1.96 -13.86 -16.11
N LYS A 186 1.95 -12.52 -16.21
CA LYS A 186 3.10 -11.73 -16.66
C LYS A 186 3.97 -11.30 -15.47
N LYS A 187 5.07 -12.03 -15.27
CA LYS A 187 6.05 -11.71 -14.21
C LYS A 187 6.88 -10.49 -14.59
N GLY A 188 7.18 -9.64 -13.60
CA GLY A 188 8.03 -8.45 -13.77
C GLY A 188 7.32 -7.26 -14.42
N GLU A 189 6.02 -7.38 -14.73
CA GLU A 189 5.18 -6.25 -15.12
C GLU A 189 4.71 -5.49 -13.88
N ASN A 190 4.27 -4.24 -14.07
CA ASN A 190 3.62 -3.48 -13.02
C ASN A 190 2.37 -4.24 -12.51
N PRO A 191 2.31 -4.61 -11.22
CA PRO A 191 1.19 -5.37 -10.64
C PRO A 191 -0.19 -4.71 -10.82
N PHE A 192 -0.24 -3.38 -10.89
CA PHE A 192 -1.48 -2.64 -11.09
C PHE A 192 -2.17 -2.95 -12.42
N ILE A 193 -1.44 -3.49 -13.41
CA ILE A 193 -2.02 -3.90 -14.69
C ILE A 193 -2.84 -5.20 -14.53
N GLU A 194 -2.34 -6.14 -13.72
CA GLU A 194 -3.08 -7.36 -13.41
C GLU A 194 -4.34 -7.04 -12.58
N GLU A 195 -4.19 -6.16 -11.60
CA GLU A 195 -5.31 -5.66 -10.81
C GLU A 195 -6.37 -4.98 -11.70
N ALA A 196 -5.97 -4.09 -12.62
CA ALA A 196 -6.88 -3.43 -13.55
C ALA A 196 -7.61 -4.43 -14.45
N TYR A 197 -6.92 -5.48 -14.93
CA TYR A 197 -7.53 -6.56 -15.69
C TYR A 197 -8.64 -7.27 -14.89
N GLN A 198 -8.38 -7.58 -13.61
CA GLN A 198 -9.38 -8.20 -12.75
C GLN A 198 -10.56 -7.24 -12.46
N ARG A 199 -10.31 -5.94 -12.27
CA ARG A 199 -11.38 -4.93 -12.09
C ARG A 199 -12.30 -4.84 -13.31
N VAL A 200 -11.75 -4.94 -14.53
CA VAL A 200 -12.55 -4.98 -15.77
C VAL A 200 -13.44 -6.23 -15.85
N ALA A 201 -12.95 -7.38 -15.38
CA ALA A 201 -13.76 -8.60 -15.32
C ALA A 201 -14.88 -8.51 -14.27
N LEU A 202 -14.59 -7.90 -13.10
CA LEU A 202 -15.59 -7.67 -12.06
C LEU A 202 -16.74 -6.79 -12.57
N ASP A 203 -16.41 -5.80 -13.40
CA ASP A 203 -17.36 -4.93 -14.11
C ASP A 203 -18.40 -5.71 -14.95
N GLN A 204 -18.00 -6.83 -15.54
CA GLN A 204 -18.92 -7.71 -16.27
C GLN A 204 -19.73 -8.57 -15.31
N LEU A 205 -19.11 -9.09 -14.26
CA LEU A 205 -19.77 -9.89 -13.24
C LEU A 205 -20.88 -9.11 -12.52
N ILE A 206 -20.66 -7.82 -12.27
CA ILE A 206 -21.66 -6.89 -11.72
C ILE A 206 -22.92 -6.84 -12.61
N LYS A 207 -22.76 -6.80 -13.93
CA LYS A 207 -23.90 -6.82 -14.86
C LYS A 207 -24.62 -8.16 -14.87
N VAL A 208 -23.87 -9.27 -14.82
CA VAL A 208 -24.43 -10.62 -14.72
C VAL A 208 -25.25 -10.80 -13.45
N ALA A 209 -24.86 -10.15 -12.35
CA ALA A 209 -25.61 -10.14 -11.09
C ALA A 209 -26.96 -9.39 -11.15
N GLY A 210 -27.29 -8.77 -12.30
CA GLY A 210 -28.59 -8.15 -12.54
C GLY A 210 -28.76 -6.77 -11.88
N ILE A 211 -27.66 -6.03 -11.67
CA ILE A 211 -27.73 -4.65 -11.19
C ILE A 211 -28.43 -3.74 -12.21
N SER A 212 -29.21 -2.78 -11.70
CA SER A 212 -30.02 -1.85 -12.48
C SER A 212 -29.83 -0.40 -12.04
N ASP A 213 -30.36 0.55 -12.81
CA ASP A 213 -30.26 1.98 -12.49
C ASP A 213 -30.87 2.29 -11.12
N ASP A 214 -30.25 3.23 -10.40
CA ASP A 214 -30.59 3.64 -9.02
C ASP A 214 -30.29 2.60 -7.93
N ASP A 215 -29.86 1.37 -8.25
CA ASP A 215 -29.32 0.44 -7.26
C ASP A 215 -28.03 0.99 -6.63
N LEU A 216 -27.68 0.55 -5.42
CA LEU A 216 -26.42 0.91 -4.78
C LEU A 216 -25.36 -0.16 -5.07
N LEU A 217 -24.20 0.27 -5.56
CA LEU A 217 -23.03 -0.57 -5.76
C LEU A 217 -21.94 -0.15 -4.79
N ILE A 218 -21.59 -1.04 -3.87
CA ILE A 218 -20.44 -0.90 -2.98
C ILE A 218 -19.21 -1.34 -3.75
N MET A 219 -18.21 -0.47 -3.83
CA MET A 219 -16.90 -0.74 -4.41
C MET A 219 -15.84 -0.59 -3.32
N SER A 220 -15.24 -1.70 -2.92
CA SER A 220 -14.21 -1.69 -1.88
C SER A 220 -13.34 -2.94 -1.98
N ASP A 221 -12.21 -2.92 -1.28
CA ASP A 221 -11.46 -4.14 -1.02
C ASP A 221 -12.14 -4.95 0.10
N VAL A 222 -11.76 -6.22 0.28
CA VAL A 222 -12.35 -7.12 1.27
C VAL A 222 -12.12 -6.61 2.69
N ASP A 223 -10.96 -6.02 2.95
CA ASP A 223 -10.56 -5.46 4.24
C ASP A 223 -11.20 -4.11 4.58
N GLU A 224 -11.96 -3.52 3.66
CA GLU A 224 -12.68 -2.26 3.83
C GLU A 224 -14.17 -2.51 4.08
N ILE A 225 -14.55 -2.81 5.33
CA ILE A 225 -15.90 -3.24 5.74
C ILE A 225 -16.78 -2.02 6.05
N PRO A 226 -17.79 -1.67 5.20
CA PRO A 226 -18.79 -0.68 5.57
C PRO A 226 -19.63 -1.17 6.76
N SER A 227 -20.05 -0.24 7.60
CA SER A 227 -20.91 -0.58 8.74
C SER A 227 -22.35 -0.90 8.31
N LYS A 228 -23.04 -1.76 9.06
CA LYS A 228 -24.46 -2.05 8.81
C LYS A 228 -25.35 -0.82 8.79
N HIS A 229 -25.08 0.14 9.69
CA HIS A 229 -25.91 1.33 9.83
C HIS A 229 -25.69 2.32 8.68
N THR A 230 -24.45 2.44 8.17
CA THR A 230 -24.15 3.20 6.96
C THR A 230 -24.95 2.67 5.77
N ILE A 231 -24.86 1.36 5.49
CA ILE A 231 -25.56 0.78 4.34
C ILE A 231 -27.08 0.89 4.50
N ASN A 232 -27.59 0.71 5.72
CA ASN A 232 -29.01 0.89 6.00
C ASN A 232 -29.47 2.34 5.79
N LEU A 233 -28.67 3.34 6.17
CA LEU A 233 -28.96 4.74 5.90
C LEU A 233 -29.04 5.02 4.39
N LEU A 234 -27.98 4.64 3.66
CA LEU A 234 -27.87 4.96 2.22
C LEU A 234 -28.96 4.32 1.37
N ARG A 235 -29.41 3.10 1.71
CA ARG A 235 -30.49 2.45 0.96
C ARG A 235 -31.86 3.08 1.20
N TRP A 236 -32.09 3.70 2.35
CA TRP A 236 -33.38 4.32 2.72
C TRP A 236 -33.46 5.81 2.39
N CYS A 237 -32.33 6.50 2.26
CA CYS A 237 -32.31 7.92 1.94
C CYS A 237 -32.15 8.15 0.44
N ASP A 238 -32.97 9.02 -0.13
CA ASP A 238 -32.84 9.55 -1.48
C ASP A 238 -31.96 10.80 -1.53
N ASP A 239 -31.65 11.30 -2.72
CA ASP A 239 -30.83 12.51 -2.95
C ASP A 239 -29.40 12.43 -2.39
N ILE A 240 -28.94 11.23 -2.00
CA ILE A 240 -27.53 10.98 -1.72
C ILE A 240 -26.68 11.28 -2.97
N PRO A 241 -25.40 11.68 -2.80
CA PRO A 241 -24.49 11.89 -3.92
C PRO A 241 -24.43 10.69 -4.86
N GLN A 242 -24.18 10.97 -6.16
CA GLN A 242 -24.08 9.91 -7.17
C GLN A 242 -22.97 8.91 -6.84
N VAL A 243 -21.87 9.43 -6.31
CA VAL A 243 -20.71 8.68 -5.83
C VAL A 243 -20.35 9.25 -4.48
N LEU A 244 -20.38 8.41 -3.45
CA LEU A 244 -20.10 8.77 -2.09
C LEU A 244 -18.95 7.93 -1.58
N HIS A 245 -17.83 8.55 -1.25
CA HIS A 245 -16.74 7.86 -0.56
C HIS A 245 -17.13 7.57 0.89
N LEU A 246 -16.59 6.49 1.44
CA LEU A 246 -16.79 6.08 2.82
C LEU A 246 -15.50 6.30 3.59
N ARG A 247 -15.55 7.13 4.65
CA ARG A 247 -14.43 7.28 5.56
C ARG A 247 -14.43 6.14 6.57
N LEU A 248 -13.47 5.24 6.46
CA LEU A 248 -13.36 4.07 7.32
C LEU A 248 -12.29 4.31 8.39
N ARG A 249 -12.54 3.81 9.60
CA ARG A 249 -11.55 3.76 10.68
C ARG A 249 -10.46 2.77 10.30
N ASN A 250 -9.22 3.23 10.22
CA ASN A 250 -8.10 2.46 9.69
C ASN A 250 -7.37 1.70 10.81
N TYR A 251 -7.25 0.39 10.64
CA TYR A 251 -6.63 -0.55 11.56
C TYR A 251 -5.56 -1.36 10.86
N LEU A 252 -4.58 -1.78 11.63
CA LEU A 252 -3.45 -2.57 11.15
C LEU A 252 -3.34 -3.86 11.95
N TYR A 253 -3.21 -5.01 11.28
CA TYR A 253 -3.06 -6.35 11.87
C TYR A 253 -4.26 -6.89 12.66
N SER A 254 -4.98 -6.05 13.40
CA SER A 254 -6.17 -6.36 14.20
C SER A 254 -6.86 -5.06 14.61
N PHE A 255 -8.06 -5.13 15.19
CA PHE A 255 -8.76 -3.96 15.73
C PHE A 255 -8.09 -3.36 17.00
N GLU A 256 -6.99 -3.94 17.46
CA GLU A 256 -6.12 -3.38 18.49
C GLU A 256 -5.31 -2.18 18.00
N PHE A 257 -4.81 -2.18 16.75
CA PHE A 257 -3.90 -1.13 16.28
C PHE A 257 -4.65 -0.14 15.40
N PHE A 258 -5.32 0.82 16.04
CA PHE A 258 -5.98 1.93 15.37
C PHE A 258 -4.94 2.94 14.87
N VAL A 259 -4.89 3.15 13.56
CA VAL A 259 -3.91 4.04 12.90
C VAL A 259 -4.44 5.47 12.83
N ASP A 260 -5.61 5.65 12.21
CA ASP A 260 -6.28 6.93 12.00
C ASP A 260 -7.67 6.73 11.36
N ASP A 261 -8.37 7.81 11.03
CA ASP A 261 -9.66 7.81 10.31
C ASP A 261 -9.49 8.27 8.85
N SER A 262 -8.38 7.91 8.21
CA SER A 262 -8.02 8.44 6.88
C SER A 262 -8.33 7.51 5.70
N SER A 263 -8.88 6.32 5.93
CA SER A 263 -9.20 5.41 4.82
C SER A 263 -10.44 5.90 4.06
N TRP A 264 -10.32 6.12 2.75
CA TRP A 264 -11.36 6.79 1.94
C TRP A 264 -11.68 6.09 0.60
N ARG A 265 -10.95 5.05 0.22
CA ARG A 265 -11.04 4.47 -1.13
C ARG A 265 -12.37 3.75 -1.38
N ALA A 266 -12.91 3.10 -0.36
CA ALA A 266 -14.23 2.50 -0.41
C ALA A 266 -15.30 3.54 -0.78
N SER A 267 -16.22 3.17 -1.67
CA SER A 267 -17.27 4.06 -2.12
C SER A 267 -18.59 3.32 -2.37
N VAL A 268 -19.68 4.07 -2.31
CA VAL A 268 -21.01 3.64 -2.74
C VAL A 268 -21.42 4.48 -3.94
N HIS A 269 -21.74 3.80 -5.02
CA HIS A 269 -22.19 4.42 -6.26
C HIS A 269 -23.68 4.14 -6.42
N ARG A 270 -24.46 5.20 -6.67
CA ARG A 270 -25.75 5.01 -7.33
C ARG A 270 -25.46 4.51 -8.74
N TYR A 271 -25.90 3.31 -9.06
CA TYR A 271 -25.55 2.68 -10.31
C TYR A 271 -26.26 3.37 -11.48
N LYS A 272 -25.51 3.62 -12.55
CA LYS A 272 -26.00 4.12 -13.83
C LYS A 272 -25.43 3.26 -14.94
N MET A 273 -26.31 2.54 -15.62
CA MET A 273 -25.99 1.65 -16.71
C MET A 273 -25.17 2.39 -17.78
N GLY A 274 -24.08 1.77 -18.21
CA GLY A 274 -23.16 2.32 -19.20
C GLY A 274 -22.22 3.43 -18.70
N LYS A 275 -22.46 4.03 -17.52
CA LYS A 275 -21.62 5.09 -16.94
C LYS A 275 -20.81 4.60 -15.74
N THR A 276 -21.42 3.87 -14.82
CA THR A 276 -20.75 3.36 -13.62
C THR A 276 -19.78 2.25 -13.99
N ARG A 277 -18.54 2.35 -13.49
CA ARG A 277 -17.45 1.39 -13.67
C ARG A 277 -16.80 1.14 -12.34
N TYR A 278 -16.40 -0.10 -12.09
CA TYR A 278 -15.74 -0.50 -10.87
C TYR A 278 -14.39 0.20 -10.76
N ALA A 279 -14.22 0.97 -9.69
CA ALA A 279 -13.04 1.78 -9.43
C ALA A 279 -12.75 1.80 -7.94
N HIS A 280 -11.46 1.81 -7.59
CA HIS A 280 -10.99 1.89 -6.20
C HIS A 280 -9.95 3.01 -6.06
N TYR A 281 -10.37 4.19 -6.49
CA TYR A 281 -9.65 5.44 -6.39
C TYR A 281 -10.68 6.58 -6.31
N ARG A 282 -10.24 7.82 -6.13
CA ARG A 282 -11.14 8.94 -5.94
C ARG A 282 -12.00 9.19 -7.18
N GLN A 283 -13.31 9.13 -7.02
CA GLN A 283 -14.33 9.30 -8.08
C GLN A 283 -15.23 10.51 -7.82
N SER A 284 -15.29 11.00 -6.59
CA SER A 284 -15.98 12.24 -6.23
C SER A 284 -15.24 12.98 -5.12
N ASP A 285 -15.74 14.16 -4.78
CA ASP A 285 -15.24 14.97 -3.68
C ASP A 285 -16.03 14.78 -2.38
N ASP A 286 -17.12 14.00 -2.38
CA ASP A 286 -18.00 13.84 -1.22
C ASP A 286 -17.66 12.56 -0.44
N ILE A 287 -17.53 12.69 0.88
CA ILE A 287 -17.21 11.57 1.78
C ILE A 287 -18.13 11.56 3.00
N LEU A 288 -18.65 10.38 3.35
CA LEU A 288 -19.41 10.18 4.59
C LEU A 288 -18.45 9.79 5.72
N ALA A 289 -18.50 10.54 6.83
CA ALA A 289 -17.65 10.30 7.99
C ALA A 289 -17.98 8.95 8.69
N GLU A 290 -17.00 8.33 9.35
CA GLU A 290 -17.15 7.12 10.17
C GLU A 290 -18.13 6.07 9.61
N ALA A 291 -17.84 5.62 8.40
CA ALA A 291 -18.71 4.76 7.61
C ALA A 291 -18.41 3.25 7.76
N GLY A 292 -17.46 2.88 8.61
CA GLY A 292 -17.04 1.49 8.83
C GLY A 292 -15.58 1.36 9.22
N TRP A 293 -14.96 0.24 8.83
CA TRP A 293 -13.60 -0.14 9.26
C TRP A 293 -12.75 -0.61 8.07
N HIS A 294 -11.48 -0.24 8.06
CA HIS A 294 -10.48 -0.79 7.15
C HIS A 294 -9.43 -1.54 7.98
N CYS A 295 -9.32 -2.86 7.82
CA CYS A 295 -8.42 -3.71 8.62
C CYS A 295 -7.29 -4.29 7.75
N SER A 296 -6.25 -3.49 7.54
CA SER A 296 -5.11 -3.88 6.72
C SER A 296 -4.29 -5.00 7.38
N PHE A 297 -3.95 -6.04 6.62
CA PHE A 297 -3.16 -7.19 7.09
C PHE A 297 -3.76 -7.92 8.30
N CYS A 298 -5.09 -7.99 8.40
CA CYS A 298 -5.78 -8.63 9.51
C CYS A 298 -5.96 -10.14 9.28
N PHE A 299 -4.88 -10.90 9.44
CA PHE A 299 -4.85 -12.35 9.22
C PHE A 299 -4.63 -13.16 10.49
N ARG A 300 -5.08 -14.43 10.45
CA ARG A 300 -4.97 -15.41 11.54
C ARG A 300 -3.57 -15.98 11.65
N ARG A 301 -2.90 -16.21 10.51
CA ARG A 301 -1.59 -16.90 10.42
C ARG A 301 -0.53 -16.02 9.78
N VAL A 302 0.71 -16.13 10.26
CA VAL A 302 1.86 -15.39 9.70
C VAL A 302 2.11 -15.70 8.21
N SER A 303 1.81 -16.93 7.77
CA SER A 303 1.93 -17.33 6.37
C SER A 303 1.06 -16.49 5.42
N GLU A 304 -0.11 -16.03 5.88
CA GLU A 304 -1.01 -15.19 5.10
C GLU A 304 -0.49 -13.77 4.93
N PHE A 305 0.20 -13.22 5.95
CA PHE A 305 0.93 -11.96 5.83
C PHE A 305 2.01 -12.08 4.76
N ILE A 306 2.85 -13.13 4.85
CA ILE A 306 3.92 -13.40 3.88
C ILE A 306 3.34 -13.54 2.46
N PHE A 307 2.20 -14.22 2.33
CA PHE A 307 1.50 -14.35 1.06
C PHE A 307 1.05 -12.98 0.52
N LYS A 308 0.29 -12.19 1.28
CA LYS A 308 -0.18 -10.86 0.85
C LYS A 308 0.98 -9.95 0.48
N MET A 309 2.05 -9.91 1.28
CA MET A 309 3.26 -9.13 1.02
C MET A 309 3.92 -9.46 -0.33
N LYS A 310 3.84 -10.70 -0.80
CA LYS A 310 4.38 -11.13 -2.10
C LYS A 310 3.39 -11.00 -3.25
N ALA A 311 2.10 -10.96 -2.96
CA ALA A 311 1.03 -11.12 -3.94
C ALA A 311 0.40 -9.81 -4.40
N TYR A 312 0.25 -8.83 -3.51
CA TYR A 312 -0.50 -7.61 -3.79
C TYR A 312 0.30 -6.55 -4.55
N SER A 313 -0.38 -5.48 -4.99
CA SER A 313 0.17 -4.52 -5.95
C SER A 313 1.38 -3.74 -5.46
N HIS A 314 1.56 -3.63 -4.13
CA HIS A 314 2.71 -2.96 -3.52
C HIS A 314 3.79 -3.95 -3.03
N PHE A 315 4.01 -5.05 -3.76
CA PHE A 315 5.06 -6.03 -3.43
C PHE A 315 6.48 -5.41 -3.43
N ASP A 316 6.66 -4.29 -4.13
CA ASP A 316 7.91 -3.51 -4.21
C ASP A 316 8.42 -3.05 -2.84
N ARG A 317 7.52 -2.96 -1.84
CA ARG A 317 7.87 -2.67 -0.44
C ARG A 317 8.70 -3.79 0.20
N VAL A 318 8.66 -5.02 -0.32
CA VAL A 318 9.49 -6.15 0.14
C VAL A 318 10.91 -6.04 -0.43
N ARG A 319 11.70 -5.12 0.11
CA ARG A 319 13.07 -4.84 -0.38
C ARG A 319 14.11 -5.86 0.08
N PHE A 320 13.90 -6.47 1.24
CA PHE A 320 14.85 -7.41 1.84
C PHE A 320 14.14 -8.72 2.22
N LYS A 321 14.82 -9.86 1.98
CA LYS A 321 14.30 -11.18 2.36
C LYS A 321 13.96 -11.29 3.85
N ARG A 322 14.69 -10.56 4.71
CA ARG A 322 14.43 -10.50 6.17
C ARG A 322 13.02 -10.01 6.52
N TYR A 323 12.34 -9.28 5.63
CA TYR A 323 10.98 -8.82 5.86
C TYR A 323 9.96 -9.96 5.83
N LEU A 324 10.32 -11.07 5.19
CA LEU A 324 9.47 -12.25 5.06
C LEU A 324 9.78 -13.30 6.14
N ASP A 325 10.64 -12.97 7.11
CA ASP A 325 10.97 -13.85 8.22
C ASP A 325 9.77 -13.97 9.20
N PRO A 326 9.22 -15.18 9.43
CA PRO A 326 8.04 -15.35 10.27
C PRO A 326 8.18 -14.84 11.70
N GLU A 327 9.34 -15.07 12.33
CA GLU A 327 9.60 -14.63 13.70
C GLU A 327 9.65 -13.11 13.80
N ARG A 328 10.30 -12.45 12.84
CA ARG A 328 10.29 -10.99 12.73
C ARG A 328 8.87 -10.49 12.55
N ILE A 329 8.10 -11.05 11.61
CA ILE A 329 6.72 -10.61 11.35
C ILE A 329 5.89 -10.70 12.62
N GLN A 330 5.96 -11.81 13.36
CA GLN A 330 5.24 -11.95 14.63
C GLN A 330 5.63 -10.87 15.65
N LYS A 331 6.92 -10.56 15.79
CA LYS A 331 7.40 -9.49 16.68
C LYS A 331 6.92 -8.10 16.24
N VAL A 332 6.91 -7.84 14.93
CA VAL A 332 6.45 -6.58 14.34
C VAL A 332 4.95 -6.38 14.58
N ILE A 333 4.14 -7.42 14.35
CA ILE A 333 2.69 -7.40 14.61
C ILE A 333 2.43 -7.06 16.08
N CYS A 334 3.04 -7.79 17.02
CA CYS A 334 2.83 -7.55 18.46
C CYS A 334 3.33 -6.18 18.94
N LYS A 335 4.27 -5.56 18.23
CA LYS A 335 4.74 -4.21 18.54
C LYS A 335 3.86 -3.12 17.91
N GLY A 336 3.00 -3.45 16.94
CA GLY A 336 2.32 -2.46 16.10
C GLY A 336 3.26 -1.69 15.17
N ALA A 337 4.45 -2.25 14.87
CA ALA A 337 5.43 -1.59 14.01
C ALA A 337 5.17 -1.85 12.52
N ASP A 338 5.78 -1.07 11.62
CA ASP A 338 5.62 -1.24 10.17
C ASP A 338 6.32 -2.52 9.63
N LEU A 339 5.61 -3.33 8.84
CA LEU A 339 6.12 -4.59 8.26
C LEU A 339 7.34 -4.37 7.36
N PHE A 340 7.44 -3.23 6.70
CA PHE A 340 8.42 -2.90 5.66
C PHE A 340 9.54 -1.97 6.18
N ASP A 341 9.56 -1.66 7.49
CA ASP A 341 10.41 -0.65 8.13
C ASP A 341 10.32 0.74 7.45
N MET A 342 9.17 1.09 6.89
CA MET A 342 8.92 2.35 6.19
C MET A 342 8.61 3.50 7.17
N LEU A 343 8.79 4.74 6.68
CA LEU A 343 8.26 5.93 7.36
C LEU A 343 6.82 6.18 6.91
N PRO A 344 6.00 6.89 7.73
CA PRO A 344 4.64 7.26 7.36
C PRO A 344 4.58 8.00 6.02
N GLU A 345 3.57 7.67 5.22
CA GLU A 345 3.32 8.21 3.88
C GLU A 345 2.60 9.58 3.92
N GLU A 346 3.13 10.56 4.65
CA GLU A 346 2.42 11.83 4.92
C GLU A 346 2.95 13.03 4.13
N TYR A 347 2.14 14.09 4.04
CA TYR A 347 2.44 15.30 3.26
C TYR A 347 2.98 16.47 4.09
N THR A 348 2.98 16.36 5.43
CA THR A 348 3.56 17.38 6.31
C THR A 348 4.53 16.76 7.30
N PHE A 349 5.62 17.49 7.64
CA PHE A 349 6.57 17.02 8.64
C PHE A 349 5.91 16.75 10.00
N LYS A 350 4.89 17.54 10.36
CA LYS A 350 4.13 17.37 11.60
C LYS A 350 3.44 16.00 11.65
N GLU A 351 2.78 15.59 10.56
CA GLU A 351 2.11 14.30 10.46
C GLU A 351 3.12 13.14 10.41
N ILE A 352 4.21 13.28 9.64
CA ILE A 352 5.29 12.29 9.60
C ILE A 352 5.80 12.02 11.02
N ILE A 353 6.14 13.07 11.77
CA ILE A 353 6.65 12.95 13.13
C ILE A 353 5.57 12.40 14.08
N GLY A 354 4.33 12.86 13.94
CA GLY A 354 3.21 12.44 14.78
C GLY A 354 2.84 10.96 14.62
N LYS A 355 3.00 10.40 13.41
CA LYS A 355 2.75 8.98 13.11
C LYS A 355 4.02 8.13 13.16
N MET A 356 5.16 8.70 13.54
CA MET A 356 6.42 7.96 13.58
C MET A 356 6.44 6.99 14.76
N GLY A 357 6.81 5.74 14.47
CA GLY A 357 6.92 4.69 15.48
C GLY A 357 5.82 3.64 15.35
N PRO A 358 5.69 2.77 16.35
CA PRO A 358 4.64 1.77 16.37
C PRO A 358 3.26 2.40 16.64
N VAL A 359 2.23 1.84 16.01
CA VAL A 359 0.83 2.15 16.26
C VAL A 359 0.51 1.77 17.71
N PRO A 360 -0.11 2.66 18.50
CA PRO A 360 -0.42 2.38 19.89
C PRO A 360 -1.49 1.29 20.02
N HIS A 361 -1.42 0.53 21.10
CA HIS A 361 -2.42 -0.47 21.45
C HIS A 361 -3.71 0.22 21.91
N SER A 362 -4.83 -0.08 21.24
CA SER A 362 -6.18 0.28 21.66
C SER A 362 -6.73 -0.78 22.61
N TYR A 363 -7.38 -0.33 23.69
CA TYR A 363 -8.10 -1.19 24.63
C TYR A 363 -9.62 -1.18 24.39
N SER A 364 -10.07 -0.51 23.32
CA SER A 364 -11.50 -0.36 23.01
C SER A 364 -11.90 -1.29 21.87
N ALA A 365 -12.95 -2.08 22.13
CA ALA A 365 -13.69 -2.82 21.13
C ALA A 365 -15.09 -2.19 20.85
N VAL A 366 -15.29 -0.95 21.29
CA VAL A 366 -16.55 -0.22 21.09
C VAL A 366 -16.71 0.10 19.62
N HIS A 367 -17.93 -0.10 19.10
CA HIS A 367 -18.27 0.08 17.69
C HIS A 367 -17.45 -0.82 16.75
N LEU A 368 -17.11 -2.05 17.16
CA LEU A 368 -16.65 -3.09 16.24
C LEU A 368 -17.85 -3.89 15.69
N PRO A 369 -17.69 -4.66 14.59
CA PRO A 369 -18.76 -5.48 14.02
C PRO A 369 -19.39 -6.40 15.07
N SER A 370 -20.72 -6.49 15.13
CA SER A 370 -21.41 -7.30 16.15
C SER A 370 -21.04 -8.78 16.05
N TYR A 371 -20.94 -9.31 14.83
CA TYR A 371 -20.59 -10.71 14.60
C TYR A 371 -19.18 -11.06 15.12
N LEU A 372 -18.23 -10.11 15.07
CA LEU A 372 -16.89 -10.29 15.64
C LEU A 372 -16.96 -10.51 17.16
N LEU A 373 -17.76 -9.69 17.85
CA LEU A 373 -17.89 -9.74 19.30
C LEU A 373 -18.70 -10.96 19.78
N GLU A 374 -19.72 -11.36 19.01
CA GLU A 374 -20.50 -12.58 19.28
C GLU A 374 -19.66 -13.86 19.11
N ASN A 375 -18.62 -13.83 18.27
CA ASN A 375 -17.75 -14.96 17.97
C ASN A 375 -16.29 -14.69 18.40
N ALA A 376 -16.12 -13.96 19.50
CA ALA A 376 -14.82 -13.48 19.96
C ALA A 376 -13.78 -14.60 20.16
N ASP A 377 -14.19 -15.80 20.56
CA ASP A 377 -13.27 -16.94 20.75
C ASP A 377 -12.61 -17.39 19.42
N GLU A 378 -13.38 -17.39 18.33
CA GLU A 378 -12.92 -17.77 16.99
C GLU A 378 -12.02 -16.69 16.39
N TYR A 379 -12.39 -15.42 16.60
CA TYR A 379 -11.71 -14.24 16.04
C TYR A 379 -10.83 -13.50 17.03
N LYS A 380 -10.41 -14.15 18.12
CA LYS A 380 -9.63 -13.52 19.19
C LYS A 380 -8.43 -12.74 18.68
N PHE A 381 -7.77 -13.24 17.62
CA PHE A 381 -6.60 -12.63 16.99
C PHE A 381 -6.86 -11.22 16.41
N LEU A 382 -8.12 -10.86 16.18
CA LEU A 382 -8.54 -9.53 15.72
C LEU A 382 -8.87 -8.58 16.88
N LEU A 383 -8.94 -9.05 18.11
CA LEU A 383 -9.32 -8.28 19.28
C LEU A 383 -8.09 -7.84 20.11
N PRO A 384 -8.20 -6.75 20.88
CA PRO A 384 -7.13 -6.28 21.75
C PRO A 384 -6.56 -7.35 22.69
N GLY A 385 -5.23 -7.42 22.79
CA GLY A 385 -4.51 -8.32 23.68
C GLY A 385 -4.13 -9.67 23.07
N HIS A 386 -4.40 -9.89 21.77
CA HIS A 386 -4.23 -11.18 21.10
C HIS A 386 -3.36 -11.08 19.84
N CYS A 387 -2.17 -10.49 19.97
CA CYS A 387 -1.28 -10.26 18.84
C CYS A 387 -0.59 -11.52 18.29
N PHE A 388 -0.51 -12.61 19.06
CA PHE A 388 0.10 -13.86 18.62
C PHE A 388 -0.76 -14.56 17.56
N ARG A 389 -0.15 -14.87 16.42
CA ARG A 389 -0.78 -15.56 15.30
C ARG A 389 -0.59 -17.07 15.42
N GLU A 390 -1.55 -17.80 14.86
CA GLU A 390 -1.50 -19.25 14.89
C GLU A 390 -0.34 -19.77 14.02
N SER A 391 0.34 -20.80 14.50
CA SER A 391 1.27 -21.59 13.68
C SER A 391 0.44 -22.36 12.65
N GLY A 392 0.67 -22.06 11.37
CA GLY A 392 -0.05 -22.65 10.24
C GLY A 392 0.39 -24.05 9.86
#